data_AF-A0A962UNB1-F1
#
_entry.id   AF-A0A962UNB1-F1
#
_cell.length_a   1.000
_cell.length_b   1.000
_cell.length_c   1.000
_cell.angle_alpha   90.00
_cell.angle_beta   90.00
_cell.angle_gamma   90.00
#
_symmetry.space_group_name_H-M   'P 1'
#
loop_
_entity.id
_entity.type
_entity.pdbx_description
1 polymer ?
#
loop_
_entity_poly.entity_id
_entity_poly.type
_entity_poly.pdbx_seq_one_letter_code
_entity_poly.pdbx_strand_id
1 'polypeptide(L)'
;PPRTIPLMPYFVSTLDALVWREIVPIESLYPASLIPGLKEIGNWPLNTWGNVFPRTGMALQQEEPKAGAILAQRAGEITTRSAQPHVYVPLSWGQRSWGMRYWNPPALEPNDESTGSWQMLEPRTDSSCDAFGENDSLSLTSWSDGRKDPGGDYQFNLWRPYTCCRRRGIFIRAIP
;
A
#
# COMPACT_ATOMS: atom_id res chain seq x y z
N PRO A 1 -4.45 -10.61 -17.02
CA PRO A 1 -3.03 -10.75 -16.64
C PRO A 1 -2.73 -9.81 -15.46
N PRO A 2 -1.81 -10.18 -14.56
CA PRO A 2 -1.36 -9.27 -13.51
C PRO A 2 -0.78 -8.00 -14.17
N ARG A 3 -1.13 -6.81 -13.66
CA ARG A 3 -0.68 -5.52 -14.23
C ARG A 3 0.74 -5.14 -13.81
N THR A 4 1.43 -6.06 -13.16
CA THR A 4 2.85 -5.93 -12.82
C THR A 4 3.70 -6.58 -13.92
N ILE A 5 4.77 -5.89 -14.30
CA ILE A 5 5.82 -6.44 -15.16
C ILE A 5 6.94 -6.93 -14.23
N PRO A 6 7.35 -8.20 -14.31
CA PRO A 6 8.46 -8.70 -13.51
C PRO A 6 9.71 -7.83 -13.65
N LEU A 7 10.42 -7.60 -12.54
CA LEU A 7 11.65 -6.81 -12.47
C LEU A 7 11.51 -5.33 -12.87
N MET A 8 10.29 -4.80 -13.04
CA MET A 8 10.04 -3.38 -13.21
C MET A 8 9.78 -2.73 -11.83
N PRO A 9 10.61 -1.78 -11.38
CA PRO A 9 10.32 -1.03 -10.16
C PRO A 9 9.21 0.00 -10.44
N TYR A 10 8.15 -0.03 -9.63
CA TYR A 10 7.02 0.90 -9.76
C TYR A 10 7.23 2.19 -8.97
N PHE A 11 8.02 2.10 -7.90
CA PHE A 11 8.42 3.23 -7.07
C PHE A 11 9.80 2.96 -6.50
N VAL A 12 10.67 3.97 -6.55
CA VAL A 12 11.99 3.95 -5.93
C VAL A 12 12.17 5.29 -5.25
N SER A 13 12.31 5.28 -3.93
CA SER A 13 12.39 6.48 -3.10
C SER A 13 13.51 7.45 -3.50
N THR A 14 14.61 6.95 -4.07
CA THR A 14 15.72 7.79 -4.53
C THR A 14 15.40 8.58 -5.79
N LEU A 15 14.52 8.08 -6.67
CA LEU A 15 14.09 8.78 -7.87
C LEU A 15 13.04 9.86 -7.55
N ASP A 16 12.30 9.67 -6.46
CA ASP A 16 11.26 10.57 -5.96
C ASP A 16 11.76 11.46 -4.79
N ALA A 17 13.06 11.72 -4.72
CA ALA A 17 13.69 12.30 -3.53
C ALA A 17 13.12 13.66 -3.10
N LEU A 18 12.59 14.48 -4.02
CA LEU A 18 12.06 15.82 -3.69
C LEU A 18 10.82 15.75 -2.79
N VAL A 19 9.86 14.90 -3.16
CA VAL A 19 8.59 14.77 -2.42
C VAL A 19 8.74 13.74 -1.33
N TRP A 20 9.39 12.60 -1.60
CA TRP A 20 9.63 11.55 -0.61
C TRP A 20 10.40 12.05 0.63
N ARG A 21 11.34 12.99 0.46
CA ARG A 21 12.11 13.58 1.57
C ARG A 21 11.56 14.93 2.06
N GLU A 22 10.34 15.29 1.69
CA GLU A 22 9.67 16.53 2.12
C GLU A 22 10.44 17.82 1.75
N ILE A 23 11.29 17.80 0.72
CA ILE A 23 11.92 19.03 0.18
C ILE A 23 10.85 19.90 -0.48
N VAL A 24 9.90 19.25 -1.17
CA VAL A 24 8.68 19.87 -1.70
C VAL A 24 7.49 19.31 -0.91
N PRO A 25 6.91 20.06 0.04
CA PRO A 25 5.91 19.56 0.98
C PRO A 25 4.49 19.53 0.39
N ILE A 26 4.35 19.05 -0.85
CA ILE A 26 3.05 19.01 -1.55
C ILE A 26 2.06 18.03 -0.88
N GLU A 27 2.59 16.96 -0.29
CA GLU A 27 1.78 15.96 0.44
C GLU A 27 1.18 16.53 1.73
N SER A 28 1.81 17.54 2.34
CA SER A 28 1.29 18.22 3.53
C SER A 28 0.02 19.05 3.26
N LEU A 29 -0.32 19.29 1.99
CA LEU A 29 -1.55 19.98 1.59
C LEU A 29 -2.80 19.08 1.62
N TYR A 30 -2.64 17.76 1.71
CA TYR A 30 -3.79 16.85 1.81
C TYR A 30 -4.44 16.98 3.21
N PRO A 31 -5.78 16.99 3.31
CA PRO A 31 -6.46 17.07 4.62
C PRO A 31 -6.05 15.97 5.60
N ALA A 32 -5.74 14.78 5.10
CA ALA A 32 -5.26 13.65 5.89
C ALA A 32 -3.91 13.91 6.58
N SER A 33 -3.12 14.88 6.10
CA SER A 33 -1.87 15.30 6.75
C SER A 33 -2.11 16.18 7.99
N LEU A 34 -3.32 16.71 8.17
CA LEU A 34 -3.65 17.69 9.20
C LEU A 34 -4.69 17.19 10.22
N ILE A 35 -5.51 16.20 9.83
CA ILE A 35 -6.61 15.68 10.65
C ILE A 35 -6.19 14.33 11.23
N PRO A 36 -5.93 14.24 12.55
CA PRO A 36 -5.61 12.97 13.20
C PRO A 36 -6.70 11.92 12.99
N GLY A 37 -6.30 10.66 12.79
CA GLY A 37 -7.21 9.54 12.57
C GLY A 37 -7.75 9.41 11.14
N LEU A 38 -7.57 10.43 10.29
CA LEU A 38 -7.89 10.32 8.87
C LEU A 38 -6.71 9.62 8.16
N LYS A 39 -6.99 8.50 7.48
CA LYS A 39 -5.95 7.70 6.80
C LYS A 39 -4.82 7.26 7.75
N GLU A 40 -5.22 6.70 8.89
CA GLU A 40 -4.31 6.15 9.89
C GLU A 40 -4.15 4.64 9.69
N ILE A 41 -2.97 4.08 10.00
CA ILE A 41 -2.77 2.64 10.12
C ILE A 41 -3.03 2.23 11.58
N GLY A 42 -3.99 1.32 11.76
CA GLY A 42 -4.56 0.98 13.06
C GLY A 42 -5.89 1.68 13.34
N ASN A 43 -6.41 1.48 14.54
CA ASN A 43 -7.67 2.03 15.02
C ASN A 43 -7.45 3.24 15.95
N TRP A 44 -7.43 4.45 15.37
CA TRP A 44 -7.35 5.69 16.13
C TRP A 44 -8.60 5.92 17.00
N PRO A 45 -8.49 6.42 18.25
CA PRO A 45 -7.26 6.84 18.95
C PRO A 45 -6.63 5.73 19.81
N LEU A 46 -7.18 4.52 19.81
CA LEU A 46 -6.84 3.47 20.78
C LEU A 46 -5.57 2.69 20.43
N ASN A 47 -5.36 2.43 19.14
CA ASN A 47 -4.18 1.73 18.61
C ASN A 47 -3.80 2.38 17.27
N THR A 48 -2.74 3.18 17.24
CA THR A 48 -2.22 3.71 15.98
C THR A 48 -0.75 3.36 15.81
N TRP A 49 -0.42 2.85 14.64
CA TRP A 49 0.97 2.72 14.21
C TRP A 49 1.48 4.03 13.62
N GLY A 50 0.61 4.79 12.96
CA GLY A 50 0.91 6.11 12.43
C GLY A 50 0.08 6.48 11.21
N ASN A 51 0.31 7.71 10.76
CA ASN A 51 -0.39 8.35 9.66
C ASN A 51 0.13 7.91 8.29
N VAL A 52 -0.77 7.71 7.32
CA VAL A 52 -0.37 7.48 5.91
C VAL A 52 0.06 8.80 5.26
N PHE A 53 -0.58 9.93 5.57
CA PHE A 53 -0.28 11.23 4.97
C PHE A 53 0.43 12.15 5.98
N PRO A 54 1.46 12.92 5.57
CA PRO A 54 2.01 13.01 4.21
C PRO A 54 2.79 11.75 3.82
N ARG A 55 2.69 11.32 2.55
CA ARG A 55 3.29 10.06 2.08
C ARG A 55 4.79 10.23 1.79
N THR A 56 5.54 10.47 2.85
CA THR A 56 7.00 10.67 2.84
C THR A 56 7.74 9.43 3.34
N GLY A 57 9.07 9.45 3.22
CA GLY A 57 9.97 8.45 3.77
C GLY A 57 10.23 8.54 5.27
N MET A 58 9.51 9.39 5.99
CA MET A 58 9.69 9.61 7.43
C MET A 58 8.48 9.12 8.19
N ALA A 59 8.67 8.17 9.10
CA ALA A 59 7.64 7.74 10.04
C ALA A 59 8.26 7.71 11.44
N LEU A 60 7.63 8.39 12.40
CA LEU A 60 8.02 8.32 13.80
C LEU A 60 7.27 7.18 14.46
N GLN A 61 7.97 6.09 14.74
CA GLN A 61 7.41 4.94 15.43
C GLN A 61 8.49 4.33 16.33
N GLN A 62 8.11 3.90 17.53
CA GLN A 62 9.02 3.32 18.51
C GLN A 62 9.59 1.99 18.01
N GLU A 63 8.78 1.24 17.26
CA GLU A 63 9.17 -0.03 16.67
C GLU A 63 9.47 0.11 15.17
N GLU A 64 10.70 -0.20 14.80
CA GLU A 64 11.18 -0.01 13.43
C GLU A 64 10.40 -0.80 12.37
N PRO A 65 9.98 -2.08 12.57
CA PRO A 65 9.17 -2.79 11.57
C PRO A 65 7.82 -2.15 11.32
N LYS A 66 7.17 -1.59 12.35
CA LYS A 66 5.93 -0.80 12.18
C LYS A 66 6.20 0.46 11.36
N ALA A 67 7.33 1.15 11.58
CA ALA A 67 7.74 2.29 10.75
C ALA A 67 7.89 1.88 9.28
N GLY A 68 8.58 0.76 9.03
CA GLY A 68 8.76 0.18 7.70
C GLY A 68 7.44 -0.19 7.01
N ALA A 69 6.51 -0.78 7.76
CA ALA A 69 5.17 -1.10 7.29
C ALA A 69 4.38 0.16 6.88
N ILE A 70 4.49 1.26 7.64
CA ILE A 70 3.89 2.55 7.27
C ILE A 70 4.47 3.05 5.94
N LEU A 71 5.80 3.00 5.77
CA LEU A 71 6.45 3.43 4.52
C LEU A 71 6.05 2.54 3.33
N ALA A 72 5.94 1.23 3.53
CA ALA A 72 5.46 0.29 2.53
C ALA A 72 4.01 0.59 2.12
N GLN A 73 3.13 0.86 3.09
CA GLN A 73 1.76 1.29 2.84
C GLN A 73 1.71 2.58 2.01
N ARG A 74 2.53 3.57 2.34
CA ARG A 74 2.63 4.85 1.60
C ARG A 74 3.08 4.62 0.15
N ALA A 75 4.10 3.80 -0.08
CA ALA A 75 4.55 3.44 -1.42
C ALA A 75 3.46 2.67 -2.21
N GLY A 76 2.72 1.78 -1.54
CA GLY A 76 1.56 1.09 -2.11
C GLY A 76 0.43 2.06 -2.50
N GLU A 77 0.09 3.02 -1.65
CA GLU A 77 -0.88 4.09 -1.94
C GLU A 77 -0.46 4.94 -3.14
N ILE A 78 0.82 5.31 -3.24
CA ILE A 78 1.36 6.07 -4.39
C ILE A 78 1.16 5.28 -5.68
N THR A 79 1.64 4.03 -5.72
CA THR A 79 1.65 3.21 -6.93
C THR A 79 0.27 2.73 -7.38
N THR A 80 -0.69 2.62 -6.46
CA THR A 80 -2.06 2.16 -6.78
C THR A 80 -3.02 3.27 -7.17
N ARG A 81 -2.59 4.55 -7.08
CA ARG A 81 -3.37 5.72 -7.50
C ARG A 81 -2.81 6.34 -8.78
N SER A 82 -3.62 7.13 -9.47
CA SER A 82 -3.20 7.92 -10.64
C SER A 82 -2.95 9.38 -10.26
N ALA A 83 -2.07 10.07 -11.00
CA ALA A 83 -1.81 11.50 -10.86
C ALA A 83 -1.41 11.92 -9.42
N GLN A 84 -0.63 11.08 -8.74
CA GLN A 84 -0.03 11.47 -7.46
C GLN A 84 1.16 12.41 -7.71
N PRO A 85 1.45 13.36 -6.81
CA PRO A 85 2.56 14.29 -6.96
C PRO A 85 3.90 13.63 -6.61
N HIS A 86 4.21 12.51 -7.25
CA HIS A 86 5.39 11.68 -7.02
C HIS A 86 5.95 11.20 -8.38
N VAL A 87 7.22 10.78 -8.40
CA VAL A 87 7.84 10.10 -9.54
C VAL A 87 7.63 8.58 -9.40
N TYR A 88 6.69 8.04 -10.17
CA TYR A 88 6.31 6.62 -10.08
C TYR A 88 5.64 6.10 -11.37
N VAL A 89 5.49 4.78 -11.45
CA VAL A 89 4.68 4.11 -12.48
C VAL A 89 3.37 3.64 -11.84
N PRO A 90 2.18 4.04 -12.34
CA PRO A 90 0.91 3.63 -11.74
C PRO A 90 0.53 2.19 -12.14
N LEU A 91 0.14 1.38 -11.15
CA LEU A 91 -0.37 0.01 -11.33
C LEU A 91 -1.75 -0.04 -12.02
N SER A 92 -2.43 1.12 -12.15
CA SER A 92 -3.68 1.21 -12.87
C SER A 92 -3.51 1.09 -14.40
N TRP A 93 -2.28 1.24 -14.92
CA TRP A 93 -1.98 1.23 -16.35
C TRP A 93 -2.32 -0.14 -16.97
N GLY A 94 -3.29 -0.16 -17.88
CA GLY A 94 -3.95 -1.40 -18.31
C GLY A 94 -3.24 -2.19 -19.40
N GLN A 95 -3.05 -3.48 -19.14
CA GLN A 95 -2.77 -4.45 -20.19
C GLN A 95 -4.06 -4.83 -20.93
N ARG A 96 -4.02 -4.74 -22.26
CA ARG A 96 -5.05 -5.33 -23.13
C ARG A 96 -5.02 -6.85 -22.96
N SER A 97 -6.15 -7.45 -22.60
CA SER A 97 -6.32 -8.90 -22.63
C SER A 97 -7.28 -9.30 -23.73
N TRP A 98 -6.88 -10.30 -24.52
CA TRP A 98 -7.74 -10.93 -25.51
C TRP A 98 -8.70 -11.89 -24.80
N GLY A 99 -9.99 -11.82 -25.13
CA GLY A 99 -11.02 -12.75 -24.61
C GLY A 99 -11.41 -12.60 -23.13
N MET A 100 -10.71 -11.80 -22.33
CA MET A 100 -11.00 -11.57 -20.90
C MET A 100 -11.07 -10.08 -20.58
N ARG A 101 -11.97 -9.71 -19.65
CA ARG A 101 -12.05 -8.39 -19.05
C ARG A 101 -11.56 -8.48 -17.61
N TYR A 102 -10.69 -7.55 -17.23
CA TYR A 102 -10.15 -7.43 -15.88
C TYR A 102 -10.55 -6.08 -15.31
N TRP A 103 -10.92 -6.08 -14.04
CA TRP A 103 -11.13 -4.85 -13.27
C TRP A 103 -9.99 -4.69 -12.28
N ASN A 104 -9.52 -3.47 -12.15
CA ASN A 104 -8.52 -3.16 -11.15
C ASN A 104 -9.17 -3.15 -9.77
N PRO A 105 -8.46 -3.65 -8.74
CA PRO A 105 -8.82 -3.29 -7.38
C PRO A 105 -8.79 -1.76 -7.23
N PRO A 106 -9.60 -1.21 -6.30
CA PRO A 106 -9.53 0.20 -5.95
C PRO A 106 -8.12 0.58 -5.47
N ALA A 107 -7.86 1.87 -5.30
CA ALA A 107 -6.62 2.33 -4.67
C ALA A 107 -6.40 1.62 -3.32
N LEU A 108 -5.15 1.37 -2.96
CA LEU A 108 -4.84 0.79 -1.66
C LEU A 108 -5.31 1.74 -0.55
N GLU A 109 -6.01 1.19 0.42
CA GLU A 109 -6.54 1.89 1.58
C GLU A 109 -5.96 1.26 2.86
N PRO A 110 -5.62 2.04 3.90
CA PRO A 110 -5.15 1.48 5.16
C PRO A 110 -6.30 0.76 5.87
N ASN A 111 -5.99 -0.33 6.57
CA ASN A 111 -6.93 -1.16 7.33
C ASN A 111 -8.06 -1.81 6.49
N ASP A 112 -7.98 -1.81 5.15
CA ASP A 112 -8.99 -2.40 4.27
C ASP A 112 -8.38 -3.47 3.34
N GLU A 113 -8.51 -4.72 3.79
CA GLU A 113 -8.05 -5.93 3.08
C GLU A 113 -8.74 -6.15 1.72
N SER A 114 -9.92 -5.54 1.49
CA SER A 114 -10.59 -5.61 0.19
C SER A 114 -9.84 -4.84 -0.89
N THR A 115 -8.97 -3.91 -0.50
CA THR A 115 -8.11 -3.15 -1.42
C THR A 115 -6.71 -3.77 -1.56
N GLY A 116 -6.24 -4.46 -0.53
CA GLY A 116 -5.01 -5.25 -0.55
C GLY A 116 -4.56 -5.65 0.86
N SER A 117 -3.74 -6.70 0.92
CA SER A 117 -3.22 -7.26 2.16
C SER A 117 -1.71 -7.45 2.06
N TRP A 118 -1.04 -7.42 3.21
CA TRP A 118 0.40 -7.56 3.30
C TRP A 118 0.81 -8.91 3.88
N GLN A 119 1.88 -9.47 3.36
CA GLN A 119 2.48 -10.69 3.87
C GLN A 119 3.97 -10.45 4.08
N MET A 120 4.49 -10.67 5.28
CA MET A 120 5.94 -10.63 5.51
C MET A 120 6.62 -11.83 4.82
N LEU A 121 7.74 -11.56 4.16
CA LEU A 121 8.62 -12.57 3.57
C LEU A 121 9.85 -12.83 4.44
N GLU A 122 10.51 -11.75 4.86
CA GLU A 122 11.75 -11.75 5.64
C GLU A 122 11.59 -10.78 6.83
N PRO A 123 12.18 -11.07 8.01
CA PRO A 123 12.98 -12.26 8.34
C PRO A 123 12.16 -13.51 8.69
N ARG A 124 10.85 -13.35 8.92
CA ARG A 124 9.93 -14.44 9.24
C ARG A 124 8.77 -14.41 8.26
N THR A 125 8.68 -15.41 7.40
CA THR A 125 7.58 -15.50 6.45
C THR A 125 6.25 -15.71 7.17
N ASP A 126 5.28 -14.84 6.91
CA ASP A 126 3.92 -15.00 7.43
C ASP A 126 3.16 -16.05 6.59
N SER A 127 2.35 -16.86 7.26
CA SER A 127 1.47 -17.85 6.59
C SER A 127 0.14 -17.26 6.13
N SER A 128 -0.25 -16.10 6.65
CA SER A 128 -1.46 -15.34 6.28
C SER A 128 -1.09 -13.99 5.67
N CYS A 129 -2.10 -13.33 5.10
CA CYS A 129 -1.99 -11.97 4.59
C CYS A 129 -3.02 -11.12 5.34
N ASP A 130 -2.61 -9.99 5.89
CA ASP A 130 -3.46 -9.16 6.73
C ASP A 130 -3.21 -7.68 6.41
N ALA A 131 -4.15 -6.79 6.71
CA ALA A 131 -3.86 -5.35 6.67
C ALA A 131 -2.89 -4.97 7.81
N PHE A 132 -2.05 -3.95 7.59
CA PHE A 132 -1.28 -3.38 8.70
C PHE A 132 -2.19 -2.68 9.70
N GLY A 133 -1.75 -2.55 10.95
CA GLY A 133 -2.53 -1.90 12.02
C GLY A 133 -3.11 -2.86 13.06
N GLU A 134 -2.58 -4.08 13.17
CA GLU A 134 -2.95 -5.05 14.21
C GLU A 134 -2.92 -4.41 15.60
N ASN A 135 -3.90 -4.74 16.44
CA ASN A 135 -3.99 -4.21 17.79
C ASN A 135 -3.29 -5.12 18.80
N ASP A 136 -2.05 -4.79 19.08
CA ASP A 136 -1.18 -5.46 20.05
C ASP A 136 -1.02 -4.69 21.36
N SER A 137 -1.80 -3.62 21.59
CA SER A 137 -1.67 -2.74 22.77
C SER A 137 -1.88 -3.44 24.13
N LEU A 138 -2.65 -4.54 24.15
CA LEU A 138 -2.90 -5.36 25.35
C LEU A 138 -2.13 -6.69 25.32
N SER A 139 -1.31 -6.91 24.29
CA SER A 139 -0.52 -8.11 24.13
C SER A 139 0.78 -8.02 24.94
N LEU A 140 1.29 -9.18 25.37
CA LEU A 140 2.62 -9.29 25.99
C LEU A 140 3.76 -9.19 24.96
N THR A 141 3.43 -9.41 23.69
CA THR A 141 4.35 -9.36 22.55
C THR A 141 3.81 -8.40 21.50
N SER A 142 4.69 -7.66 20.86
CA SER A 142 4.35 -6.74 19.78
C SER A 142 4.29 -7.45 18.43
N TRP A 143 3.54 -6.89 17.47
CA TRP A 143 3.56 -7.29 16.08
C TRP A 143 4.98 -7.29 15.51
N SER A 144 5.85 -6.37 15.93
CA SER A 144 7.23 -6.29 15.44
C SER A 144 8.17 -7.37 15.98
N ASP A 145 7.76 -8.14 16.98
CA ASP A 145 8.63 -9.11 17.63
C ASP A 145 9.07 -10.21 16.65
N GLY A 146 10.38 -10.29 16.41
CA GLY A 146 10.96 -11.22 15.42
C GLY A 146 10.68 -10.85 13.95
N ARG A 147 10.19 -9.64 13.68
CA ARG A 147 9.91 -9.09 12.34
C ARG A 147 10.97 -8.11 11.84
N LYS A 148 12.16 -8.16 12.44
CA LYS A 148 13.34 -7.38 12.06
C LYS A 148 14.54 -8.33 12.06
N ASP A 149 15.29 -8.37 10.97
CA ASP A 149 16.55 -9.10 10.98
C ASP A 149 17.61 -8.34 11.82
N PRO A 150 18.79 -8.94 12.11
CA PRO A 150 19.85 -8.24 12.84
C PRO A 150 20.39 -6.97 12.14
N GLY A 151 20.22 -6.84 10.83
CA GLY A 151 20.62 -5.68 10.01
C GLY A 151 19.57 -4.55 9.97
N GLY A 152 18.33 -4.83 10.36
CA GLY A 152 17.18 -3.92 10.20
C GLY A 152 16.41 -4.08 8.91
N ASP A 153 16.63 -5.17 8.18
CA ASP A 153 15.96 -5.46 6.94
C ASP A 153 14.64 -6.23 7.20
N TYR A 154 13.65 -5.91 6.37
CA TYR A 154 12.35 -6.56 6.34
C TYR A 154 11.77 -6.44 4.92
N GLN A 155 11.05 -7.47 4.50
CA GLN A 155 10.44 -7.51 3.17
C GLN A 155 8.98 -7.96 3.27
N PHE A 156 8.12 -7.27 2.52
CA PHE A 156 6.69 -7.58 2.45
C PHE A 156 6.24 -7.76 1.01
N ASN A 157 5.30 -8.66 0.80
CA ASN A 157 4.52 -8.77 -0.41
C ASN A 157 3.19 -8.03 -0.24
N LEU A 158 2.81 -7.25 -1.26
CA LEU A 158 1.48 -6.67 -1.38
C LEU A 158 0.60 -7.53 -2.28
N TRP A 159 -0.43 -8.12 -1.69
CA TRP A 159 -1.46 -8.89 -2.38
C TRP A 159 -2.64 -7.98 -2.75
N ARG A 160 -3.14 -8.13 -3.98
CA ARG A 160 -4.16 -7.26 -4.56
C ARG A 160 -5.26 -8.11 -5.20
N PRO A 161 -6.55 -7.91 -4.86
CA PRO A 161 -7.62 -8.73 -5.39
C PRO A 161 -8.02 -8.27 -6.80
N TYR A 162 -7.65 -9.04 -7.82
CA TYR A 162 -8.05 -8.77 -9.21
C TYR A 162 -9.27 -9.60 -9.60
N THR A 163 -10.34 -8.94 -10.04
CA THR A 163 -11.51 -9.63 -10.60
C THR A 163 -11.37 -9.77 -12.11
N CYS A 164 -11.65 -10.97 -12.64
CA CYS A 164 -11.62 -11.25 -14.07
C CYS A 164 -12.87 -12.00 -14.56
N CYS A 165 -13.33 -11.67 -15.76
CA CYS A 165 -14.43 -12.36 -16.43
C CYS A 165 -14.08 -12.65 -17.89
N ARG A 166 -14.43 -13.84 -18.37
CA ARG A 166 -14.38 -14.16 -19.81
C ARG A 166 -15.41 -13.31 -20.54
N ARG A 167 -15.00 -12.63 -21.60
CA ARG A 167 -15.92 -11.91 -22.49
C ARG A 167 -16.80 -12.94 -23.19
N ARG A 168 -18.11 -12.94 -22.91
CA ARG A 168 -19.12 -13.71 -23.64
C ARG A 168 -19.97 -12.73 -24.46
N GLY A 169 -19.74 -12.72 -25.78
CA GLY A 169 -20.50 -11.91 -26.74
C GLY A 169 -20.14 -10.42 -26.77
N ILE A 170 -20.86 -9.70 -27.63
CA ILE A 170 -20.85 -8.25 -27.76
C ILE A 170 -22.28 -7.75 -27.52
N PHE A 171 -22.44 -6.71 -26.71
CA PHE A 171 -23.76 -6.08 -26.53
C PHE A 171 -24.01 -5.17 -27.73
N ILE A 172 -24.94 -5.57 -28.62
CA ILE A 172 -25.10 -4.94 -29.94
C ILE A 172 -26.15 -3.82 -29.97
N ARG A 173 -26.88 -3.58 -28.86
CA ARG A 173 -27.87 -2.50 -28.57
C ARG A 173 -29.09 -3.07 -27.83
N ALA A 174 -29.73 -2.27 -26.97
CA ALA A 174 -31.12 -2.50 -26.54
C ALA A 174 -32.07 -1.75 -27.48
N ILE A 175 -33.07 -2.44 -28.02
CA ILE A 175 -34.16 -1.80 -28.76
C ILE A 175 -35.05 -1.11 -27.71
N PRO A 176 -35.35 0.19 -27.87
CA PRO A 176 -36.14 0.96 -26.91
C PRO A 176 -37.56 0.43 -26.74
#